data_AF-A0A845YEN7-F1
#
_entry.id   AF-A0A845YEN7-F1
#
_cell.length_a   1.000
_cell.length_b   1.000
_cell.length_c   1.000
_cell.angle_alpha   90.00
_cell.angle_beta   90.00
_cell.angle_gamma   90.00
#
_symmetry.space_group_name_H-M   'P 1'
#
loop_
_entity.id
_entity.type
_entity.pdbx_description
1 polymer ?
#
loop_
_entity_poly.entity_id
_entity_poly.type
_entity_poly.pdbx_seq_one_letter_code
_entity_poly.pdbx_strand_id
1 'polypeptide(L)' 'MTNKTGKMMSGSHSSSAYIELLKTFPPRPISSEEELLATQKIIDLLIDRGTLTPDEQDYLNVLGSLVYEYEQKHEIIPD' A
#
# COMPACT_ATOMS: atom_id res chain seq x y z
N MET A 1 -5.59 -20.13 44.79
CA MET A 1 -4.94 -19.16 43.88
C MET A 1 -5.43 -19.47 42.48
N THR A 2 -6.28 -18.61 41.90
CA THR A 2 -6.92 -18.85 40.60
C THR A 2 -6.12 -18.15 39.50
N ASN A 3 -5.62 -18.90 38.52
CA ASN A 3 -4.88 -18.34 37.39
C ASN A 3 -5.89 -17.83 36.35
N LYS A 4 -5.92 -16.51 36.13
CA LYS A 4 -6.60 -15.87 34.99
C LYS A 4 -5.68 -15.97 33.78
N THR A 5 -6.03 -16.81 32.81
CA THR A 5 -5.37 -16.83 31.50
C THR A 5 -5.82 -15.60 30.72
N GLY A 6 -4.94 -14.60 30.61
CA GLY A 6 -5.12 -13.46 29.70
C GLY A 6 -5.12 -13.95 28.26
N LYS A 7 -6.23 -13.74 27.55
CA LYS A 7 -6.36 -13.95 26.11
C LYS A 7 -5.47 -12.93 25.40
N MET A 8 -4.35 -13.39 24.86
CA MET A 8 -3.50 -12.60 23.95
C MET A 8 -4.32 -12.25 22.70
N MET A 9 -4.70 -10.99 22.53
CA MET A 9 -5.16 -10.46 21.26
C MET A 9 -3.97 -10.47 20.30
N SER A 10 -3.97 -11.35 19.31
CA SER A 10 -2.96 -11.38 18.25
C SER A 10 -3.17 -10.19 17.32
N GLY A 11 -2.66 -9.03 17.72
CA GLY A 11 -2.58 -7.81 16.90
C GLY A 11 -1.29 -7.74 16.10
N SER A 12 -0.93 -8.80 15.37
CA SER A 12 0.19 -8.73 14.44
C SER A 12 -0.06 -9.65 13.24
N HIS A 13 -0.71 -9.10 12.21
CA HIS A 13 -0.52 -9.57 10.84
C HIS A 13 0.68 -8.81 10.25
N SER A 14 1.84 -8.88 10.91
CA SER A 14 3.09 -8.51 10.24
C SER A 14 3.47 -9.69 9.36
N SER A 15 2.72 -9.92 8.29
CA SER A 15 3.08 -10.92 7.30
C SER A 15 4.40 -10.50 6.67
N SER A 16 5.35 -11.44 6.58
CA SER A 16 6.66 -11.15 6.00
C SER A 16 6.55 -10.57 4.58
N ALA A 17 5.53 -10.99 3.82
CA ALA A 17 5.32 -10.53 2.45
C ALA A 17 5.03 -9.02 2.38
N TYR A 18 4.15 -8.49 3.24
CA TYR A 18 3.87 -7.06 3.30
C TYR A 18 5.13 -6.24 3.62
N ILE A 19 5.94 -6.70 4.58
CA ILE A 19 7.19 -6.02 4.94
C ILE A 19 8.19 -6.04 3.78
N GLU A 20 8.26 -7.12 3.01
CA GLU A 20 9.12 -7.17 1.82
C GLU A 20 8.65 -6.22 0.70
N LEU A 21 7.33 -6.03 0.52
CA LEU A 21 6.78 -5.01 -0.39
C LEU A 21 7.22 -3.61 0.03
N LEU A 22 7.06 -3.26 1.32
CA LEU A 22 7.47 -1.97 1.87
C LEU A 22 8.98 -1.71 1.75
N LYS A 23 9.82 -2.74 1.86
CA LYS A 23 11.27 -2.60 1.67
C LYS A 23 11.63 -2.39 0.20
N THR A 24 10.90 -3.03 -0.72
CA THR A 24 11.19 -2.99 -2.15
C THR A 24 10.80 -1.64 -2.76
N PHE A 25 9.63 -1.12 -2.39
CA PHE A 25 9.17 0.20 -2.82
C PHE A 25 8.45 0.88 -1.64
N PRO A 26 9.15 1.69 -0.83
CA PRO A 26 8.56 2.30 0.35
C PRO A 26 7.56 3.41 -0.05
N PRO A 27 6.28 3.30 0.35
CA PRO A 27 5.26 4.27 -0.01
C PRO A 27 5.54 5.61 0.66
N ARG A 28 5.56 6.70 -0.13
CA ARG A 28 5.72 8.09 0.33
C ARG A 28 4.79 9.01 -0.48
N PRO A 29 4.40 10.19 0.04
CA PRO A 29 3.65 11.16 -0.74
C PRO A 29 4.32 11.46 -2.08
N ILE A 30 3.53 11.44 -3.15
CA ILE A 30 4.02 11.75 -4.50
C ILE A 30 4.08 13.27 -4.64
N SER A 31 5.21 13.77 -5.12
CA SER A 31 5.51 15.20 -5.24
C SER A 31 5.91 15.63 -6.65
N SER A 32 6.03 14.68 -7.57
CA SER A 32 6.40 14.92 -8.96
C SER A 32 5.76 13.90 -9.91
N GLU A 33 5.70 14.26 -11.19
CA GLU A 33 5.22 13.36 -12.25
C GLU A 33 6.11 12.12 -12.39
N GLU A 34 7.43 12.24 -12.16
CA GLU A 34 8.34 11.08 -12.17
C GLU A 34 7.99 10.07 -11.05
N GLU A 35 7.70 10.57 -9.85
CA GLU A 35 7.25 9.73 -8.72
C GLU A 35 5.86 9.14 -8.97
N LEU A 36 4.95 9.86 -9.64
CA LEU A 36 3.66 9.34 -10.07
C LEU A 36 3.85 8.16 -11.02
N LEU A 37 4.65 8.35 -12.08
CA LEU A 37 4.94 7.31 -13.07
C LEU A 37 5.63 6.09 -12.43
N ALA A 38 6.54 6.30 -11.48
CA ALA A 38 7.17 5.21 -10.75
C ALA A 38 6.14 4.41 -9.92
N THR A 39 5.23 5.10 -9.23
CA THR A 39 4.18 4.46 -8.42
C THR A 39 3.18 3.70 -9.28
N GLN A 40 2.74 4.30 -10.40
CA GLN A 40 1.84 3.67 -11.37
C GLN A 40 2.45 2.38 -11.95
N LYS A 41 3.75 2.38 -12.27
CA LYS A 41 4.45 1.15 -12.72
C LYS A 41 4.40 0.02 -11.68
N ILE A 42 4.52 0.34 -10.38
CA ILE A 42 4.41 -0.68 -9.32
C ILE A 42 2.98 -1.21 -9.23
N ILE A 43 1.99 -0.33 -9.36
CA ILE A 43 0.57 -0.71 -9.41
C ILE A 43 0.30 -1.65 -10.59
N ASP A 44 0.76 -1.31 -11.79
CA ASP A 44 0.61 -2.13 -13.00
C ASP A 44 1.22 -3.52 -12.80
N LEU A 45 2.45 -3.58 -12.25
CA LEU A 45 3.14 -4.83 -11.95
C LEU A 45 2.42 -5.70 -10.91
N LEU A 46 1.63 -5.11 -10.01
CA LEU A 46 0.78 -5.87 -9.08
C LEU A 46 -0.46 -6.40 -9.80
N ILE A 47 -1.15 -5.55 -10.57
CA ILE A 47 -2.37 -5.93 -11.29
C ILE A 47 -2.09 -7.03 -12.32
N ASP A 48 -0.95 -6.98 -13.01
CA ASP A 48 -0.53 -7.98 -14.01
C ASP A 48 -0.33 -9.39 -13.43
N ARG A 49 -0.17 -9.53 -12.10
CA ARG A 49 -0.07 -10.84 -11.44
C ARG A 49 -1.42 -11.58 -11.37
N GLY A 50 -2.52 -10.87 -11.59
CA GLY A 50 -3.87 -11.42 -11.48
C GLY A 50 -4.33 -11.55 -10.03
N THR A 51 -4.28 -12.76 -9.47
CA THR A 51 -4.78 -13.00 -8.10
C THR A 51 -3.78 -12.51 -7.06
N LEU A 52 -4.11 -11.40 -6.41
CA LEU A 52 -3.32 -10.84 -5.32
C LEU A 52 -3.55 -11.56 -3.99
N THR A 53 -2.49 -11.66 -3.20
CA THR A 53 -2.60 -11.99 -1.78
C THR A 53 -3.25 -10.84 -1.00
N PRO A 54 -3.80 -11.08 0.21
CA PRO A 54 -4.33 -10.00 1.04
C PRO A 54 -3.32 -8.88 1.30
N ASP A 55 -2.05 -9.23 1.55
CA ASP A 55 -0.99 -8.24 1.78
C ASP A 55 -0.70 -7.39 0.54
N GLU A 56 -0.67 -8.00 -0.65
CA GLU A 56 -0.48 -7.28 -1.91
C GLU A 56 -1.69 -6.38 -2.21
N GLN A 57 -2.90 -6.83 -1.88
CA GLN A 57 -4.11 -6.03 -2.03
C GLN A 57 -4.11 -4.82 -1.09
N ASP A 58 -3.72 -5.00 0.18
CA ASP A 58 -3.58 -3.91 1.15
C ASP A 58 -2.50 -2.92 0.70
N TYR A 59 -1.38 -3.42 0.20
CA TYR A 59 -0.31 -2.59 -0.34
C TYR A 59 -0.75 -1.81 -1.59
N LEU A 60 -1.47 -2.47 -2.52
CA LEU A 60 -2.07 -1.83 -3.69
C LEU A 60 -3.02 -0.68 -3.28
N ASN A 61 -3.84 -0.88 -2.25
CA ASN A 61 -4.73 0.16 -1.73
C ASN A 61 -3.97 1.38 -1.20
N VAL A 62 -2.83 1.16 -0.52
CA VAL A 62 -1.95 2.25 -0.07
C VAL A 62 -1.39 3.03 -1.26
N LEU A 63 -0.86 2.35 -2.27
CA LEU A 63 -0.31 3.01 -3.46
C LEU A 63 -1.38 3.80 -4.23
N GLY A 64 -2.57 3.21 -4.42
CA GLY A 64 -3.69 3.88 -5.08
C GLY A 64 -4.15 5.14 -4.33
N SER A 65 -4.10 5.12 -3.00
CA SER A 65 -4.42 6.32 -2.20
C SER A 65 -3.42 7.46 -2.42
N LEU A 66 -2.14 7.15 -2.60
CA LEU A 66 -1.10 8.15 -2.89
C LEU A 66 -1.26 8.77 -4.28
N VAL A 67 -1.57 7.94 -5.28
CA VAL A 67 -1.87 8.39 -6.65
C VAL A 67 -3.07 9.32 -6.63
N TYR A 68 -4.18 8.91 -6.00
CA TYR A 68 -5.38 9.72 -5.86
C TYR A 68 -5.07 11.07 -5.20
N GLU A 69 -4.33 11.09 -4.08
CA GLU A 69 -3.99 12.34 -3.39
C GLU A 69 -3.17 13.29 -4.29
N TYR A 70 -2.25 12.76 -5.09
CA TYR A 70 -1.47 13.54 -6.03
C TYR A 70 -2.35 14.12 -7.14
N GLU A 71 -3.15 13.28 -7.80
CA GLU A 71 -4.01 13.67 -8.91
C GLU A 71 -5.02 14.73 -8.47
N GLN A 72 -5.65 14.60 -7.30
CA GLN A 72 -6.60 15.60 -6.79
C GLN A 72 -5.96 16.98 -6.54
N LYS A 73 -4.66 17.05 -6.28
CA LYS A 73 -3.93 18.33 -6.16
C LYS A 73 -3.50 18.90 -7.51
N HIS A 74 -3.46 18.07 -8.55
CA HIS A 74 -2.95 18.39 -9.88
C HIS A 74 -4.02 18.32 -10.99
N GLU A 75 -5.27 18.01 -10.65
CA GLU A 75 -6.40 18.12 -11.58
C GLU A 75 -6.58 19.59 -11.97
N ILE A 76 -6.04 19.94 -13.13
CA ILE A 76 -6.37 21.16 -13.83
C ILE A 76 -7.70 20.89 -14.53
N ILE A 77 -8.81 21.33 -13.96
CA ILE A 77 -10.08 21.39 -14.69
C ILE A 77 -9.94 22.51 -15.72
N PRO A 78 -9.94 22.23 -17.03
CA PRO A 78 -9.95 23.28 -18.04
C PRO A 78 -11.32 23.98 -18.04
N ASP A 79 -11.32 25.31 -18.19
CA ASP A 79 -12.53 26.14 -18.37
C ASP A 79 -13.33 25.78 -19.65
#